data_AF-A0A948WSQ9-F1
#
_entry.id   AF-A0A948WSQ9-F1
#
_cell.length_a   1.000
_cell.length_b   1.000
_cell.length_c   1.000
_cell.angle_alpha   90.00
_cell.angle_beta   90.00
_cell.angle_gamma   90.00
#
_symmetry.space_group_name_H-M   'P 1'
#
loop_
_entity.id
_entity.type
_entity.pdbx_description
1 polymer ?
#
loop_
_entity_poly.entity_id
_entity_poly.type
_entity_poly.pdbx_seq_one_letter_code
_entity_poly.pdbx_strand_id
1 'polypeptide(L)'
;MGGLILFLTDGAMFGAVGYVVVSFGFPLLALVGVPAVSGSARWGVAVVGSLVMWWALGQWSAARVRRKVIAGWREWAEEFAVYAGGVWIGVVLGLVAAARSLGAI
;
A
#
# COMPACT_ATOMS: atom_id res chain seq x y z
N MET A 1 -25.88 18.08 -14.46
CA MET A 1 -25.59 18.24 -13.02
C MET A 1 -25.94 16.99 -12.19
N GLY A 2 -27.06 16.29 -12.45
CA GLY A 2 -27.44 15.09 -11.66
C GLY A 2 -26.48 13.89 -11.73
N GLY A 3 -25.89 13.60 -12.90
CA GLY A 3 -24.93 12.48 -13.03
C GLY A 3 -23.62 12.66 -12.26
N LEU A 4 -23.15 13.91 -12.14
CA LEU A 4 -21.97 14.27 -11.33
C LEU A 4 -22.26 14.10 -9.83
N ILE A 5 -23.46 14.45 -9.38
CA ILE A 5 -23.87 14.27 -7.99
C ILE A 5 -23.98 12.78 -7.65
N LEU A 6 -24.56 11.95 -8.54
CA LEU A 6 -24.63 10.50 -8.34
C LEU A 6 -23.25 9.84 -8.32
N PHE A 7 -22.33 10.26 -9.19
CA PHE A 7 -20.95 9.78 -9.16
C PHE A 7 -20.21 10.20 -7.88
N LEU A 8 -20.44 11.44 -7.40
CA LEU A 8 -19.87 11.99 -6.17
C LEU A 8 -20.61 11.56 -4.89
N THR A 9 -21.67 10.76 -4.97
CA THR A 9 -22.33 10.12 -3.81
C THR A 9 -22.32 8.60 -3.91
N ASP A 10 -21.72 8.03 -4.95
CA ASP A 10 -21.61 6.60 -5.12
C ASP A 10 -20.64 6.00 -4.09
N GLY A 11 -21.19 5.28 -3.13
CA GLY A 11 -20.42 4.58 -2.10
C GLY A 11 -19.44 3.57 -2.66
N ALA A 12 -19.70 3.00 -3.85
CA ALA A 12 -18.76 2.12 -4.53
C ALA A 12 -17.50 2.86 -4.98
N MET A 13 -17.66 4.08 -5.50
CA MET A 13 -16.54 4.91 -5.95
C MET A 13 -15.63 5.32 -4.78
N PHE A 14 -16.21 5.84 -3.69
CA PHE A 14 -15.43 6.17 -2.49
C PHE A 14 -14.82 4.93 -1.84
N GLY A 15 -15.50 3.78 -1.88
CA GLY A 15 -14.96 2.50 -1.43
C GLY A 15 -13.71 2.10 -2.21
N ALA A 16 -13.74 2.22 -3.54
CA ALA A 16 -12.59 1.92 -4.40
C ALA A 16 -11.42 2.88 -4.14
N VAL A 17 -11.67 4.19 -4.08
CA VAL A 17 -10.62 5.18 -3.78
C VAL A 17 -10.02 4.95 -2.39
N GLY A 18 -10.88 4.71 -1.38
CA GLY A 18 -10.42 4.39 -0.02
C GLY A 18 -9.57 3.12 0.02
N TYR A 19 -9.96 2.09 -0.74
CA TYR A 19 -9.21 0.85 -0.86
C TYR A 19 -7.83 1.04 -1.53
N VAL A 20 -7.77 1.87 -2.58
CA VAL A 20 -6.50 2.24 -3.21
C VAL A 20 -5.58 2.93 -2.22
N VAL A 21 -6.08 3.96 -1.51
CA VAL A 21 -5.29 4.72 -0.53
C VAL A 21 -4.80 3.84 0.62
N VAL A 22 -5.66 3.01 1.20
CA VAL A 22 -5.26 2.14 2.32
C VAL A 22 -4.24 1.08 1.88
N SER A 23 -4.26 0.66 0.61
CA SER A 23 -3.29 -0.29 0.06
C SER A 23 -1.87 0.27 0.02
N PHE A 24 -1.67 1.59 -0.06
CA PHE A 24 -0.33 2.18 0.05
C PHE A 24 0.22 2.09 1.49
N GLY A 25 -0.65 2.16 2.50
CA GLY A 25 -0.28 1.95 3.90
C GLY A 25 -0.13 0.47 4.25
N PHE A 26 -1.02 -0.37 3.71
CA PHE A 26 -1.09 -1.80 3.97
C PHE A 26 -0.98 -2.60 2.66
N PRO A 27 0.21 -2.66 2.05
CA PRO A 27 0.44 -3.25 0.72
C PRO A 27 0.07 -4.73 0.62
N LEU A 28 0.03 -5.45 1.74
CA LEU A 28 -0.35 -6.87 1.73
C LEU A 28 -1.86 -7.12 1.65
N LEU A 29 -2.71 -6.08 1.73
CA LEU A 29 -4.17 -6.22 1.63
C LEU A 29 -4.60 -6.92 0.32
N ALA A 30 -4.07 -6.46 -0.81
CA ALA A 30 -4.37 -7.03 -2.11
C ALA A 30 -3.89 -8.48 -2.25
N LEU A 31 -2.76 -8.81 -1.61
CA LEU A 31 -2.16 -10.14 -1.63
C LEU A 31 -3.00 -11.19 -0.91
N VAL A 32 -3.66 -10.82 0.19
CA VAL A 32 -4.51 -11.75 0.96
C VAL A 32 -5.96 -11.80 0.46
N GLY A 33 -6.27 -11.08 -0.61
CA GLY A 33 -7.61 -11.04 -1.23
C GLY A 33 -8.64 -10.24 -0.43
N VAL A 34 -8.22 -9.33 0.44
CA VAL A 34 -9.12 -8.40 1.15
C VAL A 34 -9.43 -7.23 0.20
N PRO A 35 -10.68 -6.74 0.06
CA PRO A 35 -11.88 -7.12 0.81
C PRO A 35 -12.72 -8.23 0.14
N ALA A 36 -12.30 -8.76 -1.01
CA ALA A 36 -13.07 -9.75 -1.77
C ALA A 36 -13.39 -11.03 -0.99
N VAL A 37 -12.56 -11.37 0.01
CA VAL A 37 -12.78 -12.52 0.89
C VAL A 37 -12.98 -12.06 2.33
N SER A 38 -14.04 -12.57 2.96
CA SER A 38 -14.37 -12.30 4.37
C SER A 38 -13.48 -13.11 5.33
N GLY A 39 -13.17 -12.54 6.49
CA GLY A 39 -12.43 -13.21 7.57
C GLY A 39 -11.48 -12.28 8.33
N SER A 40 -11.69 -12.13 9.64
CA SER A 40 -10.90 -11.26 10.52
C SER A 40 -9.41 -11.64 10.55
N ALA A 41 -9.09 -12.93 10.42
CA ALA A 41 -7.70 -13.40 10.39
C ALA A 41 -6.91 -12.84 9.21
N ARG A 42 -7.52 -12.69 8.02
CA ARG A 42 -6.82 -12.15 6.83
C ARG A 42 -6.51 -10.68 6.96
N TRP A 43 -7.43 -9.91 7.55
CA TRP A 43 -7.18 -8.52 7.93
C TRP A 43 -6.02 -8.42 8.92
N GLY A 44 -5.99 -9.28 9.94
CA GLY A 44 -4.88 -9.35 10.89
C GLY A 44 -3.54 -9.63 10.21
N VAL A 45 -3.48 -10.63 9.33
CA VAL A 45 -2.28 -10.98 8.56
C VAL A 45 -1.83 -9.82 7.67
N ALA A 46 -2.75 -9.18 6.94
CA ALA A 46 -2.41 -8.05 6.07
C ALA A 46 -1.86 -6.85 6.86
N VAL A 47 -2.50 -6.51 7.97
CA VAL A 47 -2.10 -5.40 8.83
C VAL A 47 -0.74 -5.68 9.46
N VAL A 48 -0.62 -6.80 10.17
CA VAL A 48 0.62 -7.15 10.87
C VAL A 48 1.76 -7.38 9.88
N GLY A 49 1.52 -8.09 8.79
CA GLY A 49 2.53 -8.33 7.78
C GLY A 49 3.02 -7.03 7.12
N SER A 50 2.12 -6.07 6.85
CA SER A 50 2.52 -4.77 6.31
C SER A 50 3.33 -3.96 7.32
N LEU A 51 2.95 -3.97 8.60
CA LEU A 51 3.71 -3.31 9.66
C LEU A 51 5.11 -3.90 9.80
N VAL A 52 5.22 -5.24 9.82
CA VAL A 52 6.50 -5.94 9.87
C VAL A 52 7.35 -5.60 8.65
N MET A 53 6.75 -5.57 7.47
CA MET A 53 7.45 -5.22 6.23
C MET A 53 7.99 -3.79 6.28
N TRP A 54 7.17 -2.80 6.65
CA TRP A 54 7.60 -1.40 6.75
C TRP A 54 8.68 -1.22 7.83
N TRP A 55 8.53 -1.88 8.96
CA TRP A 55 9.54 -1.88 10.01
C TRP A 55 10.86 -2.46 9.51
N ALA A 56 10.83 -3.62 8.83
CA ALA A 56 12.03 -4.26 8.29
C ALA A 56 12.74 -3.38 7.25
N LEU A 57 12.00 -2.72 6.35
CA LEU A 57 12.56 -1.76 5.40
C LEU A 57 13.19 -0.55 6.13
N GLY A 58 12.55 -0.07 7.20
CA GLY A 58 13.08 1.00 8.04
C GLY A 58 14.40 0.62 8.71
N GLN A 59 14.49 -0.60 9.26
CA GLN A 59 15.70 -1.15 9.86
C GLN A 59 16.81 -1.36 8.84
N TRP A 60 16.47 -1.86 7.64
CA TRP A 60 17.41 -2.05 6.55
C TRP A 60 18.01 -0.71 6.09
N SER A 61 17.17 0.30 5.87
CA SER A 61 17.61 1.66 5.56
C SER A 61 18.53 2.22 6.66
N ALA A 62 18.15 2.06 7.93
CA ALA A 62 18.98 2.50 9.05
C ALA A 62 20.33 1.76 9.13
N ALA A 63 20.38 0.47 8.79
CA ALA A 63 21.63 -0.28 8.71
C ALA A 63 22.55 0.20 7.57
N ARG A 64 21.97 0.64 6.43
CA ARG A 64 22.72 1.20 5.30
C ARG A 64 23.26 2.59 5.61
N VAL A 65 22.44 3.48 6.17
CA VAL A 65 22.83 4.87 6.45
C VAL A 65 23.89 4.96 7.55
N ARG A 66 23.89 4.05 8.54
CA ARG A 66 24.95 3.99 9.57
C ARG A 66 26.36 3.75 9.01
N ARG A 67 26.49 3.32 7.76
CA ARG A 67 27.80 3.14 7.09
C ARG A 67 28.26 4.40 6.35
N LYS A 68 27.42 5.43 6.23
CA LYS A 68 27.76 6.72 5.59
C LYS A 68 28.51 7.61 6.60
N VAL A 69 29.38 8.49 6.09
CA VAL A 69 30.17 9.43 6.92
C VAL A 69 29.27 10.40 7.70
N ILE A 70 28.15 10.80 7.10
CA ILE A 70 27.11 11.61 7.74
C ILE A 70 25.85 10.74 7.78
N ALA A 71 25.41 10.40 8.99
CA ALA A 71 24.19 9.64 9.23
C ALA A 71 23.16 10.56 9.91
N GLY A 72 22.07 10.84 9.21
CA GLY A 72 20.98 11.69 9.69
C GLY A 72 19.62 11.20 9.23
N TRP A 73 18.57 11.85 9.75
CA TRP A 73 17.18 11.51 9.43
C TRP A 73 16.83 11.74 7.95
N ARG A 74 17.45 12.76 7.32
CA ARG A 74 17.26 13.03 5.89
C ARG A 74 17.83 11.90 5.05
N GLU A 75 19.05 11.48 5.33
CA GLU A 75 19.73 10.42 4.58
C GLU A 75 19.01 9.06 4.76
N TRP A 76 18.44 8.82 5.94
CA TRP A 76 17.55 7.68 6.18
C TRP A 76 16.26 7.77 5.37
N ALA A 77 15.62 8.94 5.32
CA ALA A 77 14.38 9.13 4.58
C ALA A 77 14.59 8.99 3.07
N GLU A 78 15.68 9.53 2.52
CA GLU A 78 16.07 9.37 1.12
C GLU A 78 16.32 7.89 0.76
N GLU A 79 17.07 7.18 1.60
CA GLU A 79 17.34 5.75 1.43
C GLU A 79 16.04 4.92 1.55
N PHE A 80 15.19 5.22 2.54
CA PHE A 80 13.91 4.56 2.74
C PHE A 80 12.92 4.83 1.61
N ALA A 81 12.90 6.06 1.06
CA ALA A 81 11.99 6.47 -0.01
C ALA A 81 12.19 5.64 -1.29
N VAL A 82 13.41 5.20 -1.59
CA VAL A 82 13.68 4.31 -2.73
C VAL A 82 12.97 2.97 -2.55
N TYR A 83 13.09 2.36 -1.37
CA TYR A 83 12.40 1.09 -1.08
C TYR A 83 10.88 1.27 -1.02
N ALA A 84 10.40 2.34 -0.38
CA ALA A 84 8.98 2.66 -0.32
C ALA A 84 8.38 2.87 -1.73
N GLY A 85 9.11 3.56 -2.61
CA GLY A 85 8.72 3.73 -4.01
C GLY A 85 8.57 2.39 -4.73
N GLY A 86 9.51 1.46 -4.53
CA GLY A 86 9.41 0.09 -5.07
C GLY A 86 8.17 -0.67 -4.58
N VAL A 87 7.87 -0.59 -3.28
CA VAL A 87 6.65 -1.18 -2.70
C VAL A 87 5.40 -0.57 -3.34
N TRP A 88 5.35 0.75 -3.46
CA TRP A 88 4.21 1.46 -4.04
C TRP A 88 3.99 1.12 -5.52
N ILE A 89 5.07 0.97 -6.29
CA ILE A 89 4.98 0.47 -7.67
C ILE A 89 4.37 -0.93 -7.66
N GLY A 90 4.82 -1.82 -6.76
CA GLY A 90 4.25 -3.16 -6.60
C GLY A 90 2.76 -3.14 -6.24
N VAL A 91 2.33 -2.23 -5.36
CA VAL A 91 0.91 -2.03 -5.02
C VAL A 91 0.12 -1.62 -6.25
N VAL A 92 0.58 -0.61 -6.99
CA VAL A 92 -0.10 -0.14 -8.21
C VAL A 92 -0.23 -1.28 -9.22
N LEU A 93 0.86 -2.00 -9.49
CA LEU A 93 0.84 -3.14 -10.42
C LEU A 93 -0.09 -4.26 -9.95
N GLY A 94 -0.10 -4.57 -8.66
CA GLY A 94 -0.99 -5.56 -8.06
C GLY A 94 -2.46 -5.17 -8.17
N LEU A 95 -2.79 -3.90 -7.91
CA LEU A 95 -4.14 -3.38 -8.05
C LEU A 95 -4.61 -3.38 -9.52
N VAL A 96 -3.75 -2.99 -10.45
CA VAL A 96 -4.05 -3.05 -11.89
C VAL A 96 -4.29 -4.50 -12.34
N ALA A 97 -3.44 -5.44 -11.91
CA ALA A 97 -3.60 -6.85 -12.23
C ALA A 97 -4.92 -7.41 -11.65
N ALA A 98 -5.25 -7.06 -10.40
CA ALA A 98 -6.51 -7.44 -9.77
C ALA A 98 -7.71 -6.87 -10.55
N ALA A 99 -7.69 -5.58 -10.87
CA ALA A 99 -8.77 -4.92 -11.61
C ALA A 99 -8.98 -5.55 -13.00
N ARG A 100 -7.91 -5.90 -13.71
CA ARG A 100 -7.97 -6.65 -14.98
C ARG A 100 -8.55 -8.05 -14.80
N SER A 101 -8.16 -8.76 -13.75
CA SER A 101 -8.66 -10.12 -13.48
C SER A 101 -10.16 -10.15 -13.15
N LEU A 102 -10.67 -9.06 -12.59
CA LEU A 102 -12.08 -8.87 -12.25
C LEU A 102 -12.91 -8.28 -13.41
N GLY A 103 -12.29 -7.96 -14.55
CA GLY A 103 -12.96 -7.35 -15.70
C GLY A 103 -13.41 -5.91 -15.48
N ALA A 104 -12.81 -5.20 -14.52
CA ALA A 104 -13.14 -3.81 -14.21
C ALA A 104 -12.50 -2.80 -15.18
N ILE A 105 -11.37 -3.18 -15.81
CA ILE A 105 -10.62 -2.45 -16.84
C ILE A 105 -9.98 -3.41 -17.84
#